data_AF-A0A3Q3XRU9-F1
#
_entry.id   AF-A0A3Q3XRU9-F1
#
_cell.length_a   1.000
_cell.length_b   1.000
_cell.length_c   1.000
_cell.angle_alpha   90.00
_cell.angle_beta   90.00
_cell.angle_gamma   90.00
#
_symmetry.space_group_name_H-M   'P 1'
#
loop_
_entity.id
_entity.type
_entity.pdbx_description
1 polymer ?
#
loop_
_entity_poly.entity_id
_entity_poly.type
_entity_poly.pdbx_seq_one_letter_code
_entity_poly.pdbx_strand_id
1 'polypeptide(L)'
;MPALDVTDASAVSPSKRARTETKPAKDRPLLRFAKLSEHATTPTRGSAKAAGYDLYSAYDYTIGAMDKAIVKTDIQIAVPHGCYGRVAPRSGLAAKKFIDVGAGVVDEDYRGNLGVVLFNFGKETFEVKKGDRVAQLVCERICYPDLVEQETLDKTERGAGGFGSTGSN
;
A
#
# COMPACT_ATOMS: atom_id res chain seq x y z
N MET A 1 52.50 -27.30 56.67
CA MET A 1 52.86 -28.18 55.53
C MET A 1 52.39 -29.58 55.88
N PRO A 2 51.74 -30.38 55.01
CA PRO A 2 51.15 -30.19 53.65
C PRO A 2 49.59 -30.28 53.72
N ALA A 3 48.71 -29.89 52.79
CA ALA A 3 48.53 -29.92 51.32
C ALA A 3 47.52 -31.00 50.86
N LEU A 4 46.39 -30.55 50.27
CA LEU A 4 45.50 -31.14 49.23
C LEU A 4 44.76 -32.46 49.61
N ASP A 5 43.49 -32.73 49.26
CA ASP A 5 42.84 -32.59 47.94
C ASP A 5 41.29 -32.72 47.96
N VAL A 6 40.70 -32.20 46.86
CA VAL A 6 39.36 -32.30 46.19
C VAL A 6 38.26 -33.29 46.67
N THR A 7 36.98 -32.86 46.77
CA THR A 7 35.89 -32.94 45.75
C THR A 7 34.48 -32.70 46.33
N ASP A 8 33.80 -31.76 45.69
CA ASP A 8 32.37 -31.52 45.41
C ASP A 8 31.29 -32.55 45.85
N ALA A 9 30.18 -32.06 46.44
CA ALA A 9 28.85 -32.11 45.83
C ALA A 9 27.68 -31.82 46.82
N SER A 10 26.76 -30.97 46.33
CA SER A 10 25.30 -30.96 46.58
C SER A 10 24.70 -30.16 47.76
N ALA A 11 23.85 -29.17 47.39
CA ALA A 11 22.49 -28.88 47.91
C ALA A 11 22.11 -27.40 47.61
N VAL A 12 21.59 -27.06 46.42
CA VAL A 12 20.14 -26.91 46.06
C VAL A 12 19.50 -25.56 46.45
N SER A 13 19.03 -24.88 45.39
CA SER A 13 17.91 -23.89 45.28
C SER A 13 18.17 -22.43 45.70
N PRO A 14 17.71 -21.41 44.91
CA PRO A 14 16.27 -21.26 44.63
C PRO A 14 15.84 -20.78 43.22
N SER A 15 14.59 -21.13 42.89
CA SER A 15 13.64 -20.32 42.12
C SER A 15 13.90 -20.04 40.64
N LYS A 16 13.48 -20.99 39.78
CA LYS A 16 13.05 -20.68 38.41
C LYS A 16 11.77 -19.84 38.46
N ARG A 17 11.92 -18.51 38.42
CA ARG A 17 10.88 -17.66 37.82
C ARG A 17 10.83 -18.00 36.34
N ALA A 18 9.75 -18.67 35.92
CA ALA A 18 9.44 -18.84 34.52
C ALA A 18 9.38 -17.44 33.88
N ARG A 19 10.37 -17.14 33.05
CA ARG A 19 10.37 -15.98 32.17
C ARG A 19 9.18 -16.20 31.24
N THR A 20 8.11 -15.46 31.44
CA THR A 20 7.01 -15.42 30.49
C THR A 20 7.58 -14.79 29.22
N GLU A 21 7.97 -15.63 28.28
CA GLU A 21 8.34 -15.22 26.93
C GLU A 21 7.15 -14.43 26.37
N THR A 22 7.32 -13.12 26.35
CA THR A 22 6.38 -12.22 25.71
C THR A 22 6.53 -12.52 24.22
N LYS A 23 5.61 -13.32 23.66
CA LYS A 23 5.47 -13.49 22.20
C LYS A 23 5.54 -12.09 21.58
N PRO A 24 6.40 -11.83 20.58
CA PRO A 24 6.42 -10.53 19.94
C PRO A 24 5.02 -10.26 19.38
N ALA A 25 4.48 -9.08 19.67
CA ALA A 25 3.23 -8.63 19.09
C ALA A 25 3.29 -8.84 17.58
N LYS A 26 2.32 -9.55 17.00
CA LYS A 26 2.16 -9.70 15.54
C LYS A 26 2.37 -8.33 14.90
N ASP A 27 3.41 -8.23 14.08
CA ASP A 27 3.81 -7.00 13.40
C ASP A 27 2.59 -6.38 12.71
N ARG A 28 2.15 -5.22 13.18
CA ARG A 28 1.08 -4.49 12.48
C ARG A 28 1.67 -3.96 11.19
N PRO A 29 0.99 -4.11 10.03
CA PRO A 29 1.50 -3.55 8.78
C PRO A 29 1.60 -2.02 8.91
N LEU A 30 2.80 -1.48 8.68
CA LEU A 30 3.09 -0.05 8.77
C LEU A 30 3.34 0.52 7.37
N LEU A 31 2.52 1.48 6.96
CA LEU A 31 2.82 2.34 5.81
C LEU A 31 3.73 3.48 6.29
N ARG A 32 4.96 3.54 5.78
CA ARG A 32 5.91 4.62 6.07
C ARG A 32 5.88 5.62 4.93
N PHE A 33 6.06 6.91 5.22
CA PHE A 33 6.18 7.96 4.22
C PHE A 33 7.14 9.05 4.70
N ALA A 34 7.70 9.79 3.75
CA ALA A 34 8.46 11.01 4.01
C ALA A 34 8.06 12.11 3.04
N LYS A 35 8.05 13.36 3.51
CA LYS A 35 7.79 14.53 2.68
C LYS A 35 9.06 14.95 1.96
N LEU A 36 8.95 15.20 0.66
CA LEU A 36 10.02 15.66 -0.22
C LEU A 36 10.06 17.19 -0.33
N SER A 37 8.97 17.87 0.05
CA SER A 37 8.89 19.34 0.07
C SER A 37 7.96 19.83 1.18
N GLU A 38 7.95 21.14 1.41
CA GLU A 38 7.00 21.83 2.31
C GLU A 38 5.56 21.86 1.76
N HIS A 39 5.37 21.56 0.47
CA HIS A 39 4.06 21.53 -0.16
C HIS A 39 3.31 20.23 0.09
N ALA A 40 4.02 19.18 0.51
CA ALA A 40 3.45 17.87 0.76
C ALA A 40 2.51 17.86 1.99
N THR A 41 1.35 17.23 1.82
CA THR A 41 0.38 17.03 2.89
C THR A 41 0.39 15.58 3.35
N THR A 42 0.30 15.35 4.66
CA THR A 42 0.26 14.00 5.24
C THR A 42 -1.01 13.28 4.78
N PRO A 43 -0.91 12.06 4.20
CA PRO A 43 -2.09 11.29 3.82
C PRO A 43 -3.02 11.03 5.01
N THR A 44 -4.34 11.09 4.79
CA THR A 44 -5.34 10.93 5.87
C THR A 44 -6.35 9.85 5.53
N ARG A 45 -7.04 9.30 6.53
CA ARG A 45 -8.15 8.37 6.29
C ARG A 45 -9.48 9.08 6.47
N GLY A 46 -10.39 8.93 5.50
CA GLY A 46 -11.73 9.51 5.58
C GLY A 46 -12.62 8.90 6.68
N SER A 47 -12.31 7.68 7.14
CA SER A 47 -13.01 7.02 8.25
C SER A 47 -12.13 5.96 8.91
N ALA A 48 -12.54 5.47 10.10
CA ALA A 48 -11.80 4.45 10.85
C ALA A 48 -11.59 3.14 10.08
N LYS A 49 -12.46 2.84 9.10
CA LYS A 49 -12.41 1.64 8.23
C LYS A 49 -12.25 1.99 6.74
N ALA A 50 -11.87 3.22 6.41
CA ALA A 50 -11.56 3.58 5.02
C ALA A 50 -10.44 2.69 4.48
N ALA A 51 -10.64 2.17 3.26
CA ALA A 51 -9.69 1.28 2.61
C ALA A 51 -8.39 1.99 2.21
N GLY A 52 -8.49 3.24 1.77
CA GLY A 52 -7.36 4.05 1.33
C GLY A 52 -7.05 5.25 2.20
N TYR A 53 -5.83 5.76 2.06
CA TYR A 53 -5.41 7.08 2.54
C TYR A 53 -5.60 8.11 1.42
N ASP A 54 -6.37 9.17 1.68
CA ASP A 54 -6.50 10.31 0.76
C ASP A 54 -5.10 10.89 0.46
N LEU A 55 -4.78 11.03 -0.83
CA LEU A 55 -3.59 11.66 -1.36
C LEU A 55 -3.90 13.09 -1.81
N TYR A 56 -2.95 13.98 -1.56
CA TYR A 56 -3.12 15.41 -1.73
C TYR A 56 -2.22 15.94 -2.85
N SER A 57 -2.74 16.87 -3.65
CA SER A 57 -1.91 17.59 -4.61
C SER A 57 -0.94 18.52 -3.90
N ALA A 58 0.33 18.48 -4.27
CA ALA A 58 1.33 19.44 -3.78
C ALA A 58 1.30 20.77 -4.56
N TYR A 59 0.68 20.81 -5.74
CA TYR A 59 0.68 21.97 -6.64
C TYR A 59 -0.68 22.21 -7.29
N ASP A 60 -0.81 23.35 -7.96
CA ASP A 60 -1.96 23.64 -8.80
C ASP A 60 -1.77 22.99 -10.19
N TYR A 61 -2.85 22.41 -10.73
CA TYR A 61 -2.90 21.86 -12.08
C TYR A 61 -4.22 22.22 -12.76
N THR A 62 -4.15 22.41 -14.07
CA THR A 62 -5.32 22.57 -14.93
C THR A 62 -5.32 21.41 -15.92
N ILE A 63 -6.36 20.57 -15.87
CA ILE A 63 -6.49 19.40 -16.74
C ILE A 63 -7.62 19.67 -17.73
N GLY A 64 -7.28 19.80 -19.02
CA GLY A 64 -8.25 20.02 -20.08
C GLY A 64 -9.24 18.86 -20.22
N ALA A 65 -10.33 19.11 -20.95
CA ALA A 65 -11.27 18.06 -21.32
C ALA A 65 -10.58 16.99 -22.18
N MET A 66 -10.81 15.71 -21.88
CA MET A 66 -10.17 14.57 -22.56
C MET A 66 -8.63 14.56 -22.45
N ASP A 67 -8.08 15.17 -21.40
CA ASP A 67 -6.63 15.26 -21.16
C ASP A 67 -6.22 14.55 -19.87
N LYS A 68 -4.91 14.51 -19.60
CA LYS A 68 -4.30 13.88 -18.44
C LYS A 68 -3.20 14.73 -17.81
N ALA A 69 -3.05 14.61 -16.50
CA ALA A 69 -1.91 15.19 -15.79
C ALA A 69 -1.33 14.22 -14.76
N ILE A 70 -0.03 14.35 -14.50
CA ILE A 70 0.64 13.68 -13.38
C ILE A 70 0.70 14.65 -12.22
N VAL A 71 -0.22 14.49 -11.28
CA VAL A 71 -0.31 15.31 -10.07
C VAL A 71 0.70 14.80 -9.04
N LYS A 72 1.71 15.61 -8.75
CA LYS A 72 2.71 15.28 -7.72
C LYS A 72 2.14 15.46 -6.32
N THR A 73 2.45 14.52 -5.44
CA THR A 73 2.10 14.57 -4.01
C THR A 73 3.25 15.06 -3.14
N ASP A 74 4.48 15.03 -3.66
CA ASP A 74 5.72 15.33 -2.93
C ASP A 74 5.92 14.48 -1.68
N ILE A 75 5.40 13.25 -1.69
CA ILE A 75 5.76 12.23 -0.71
C ILE A 75 6.44 11.05 -1.40
N GLN A 76 7.36 10.43 -0.69
CA GLN A 76 7.83 9.08 -0.99
C GLN A 76 7.23 8.13 0.04
N ILE A 77 6.99 6.88 -0.35
CA ILE A 77 6.36 5.88 0.52
C ILE A 77 7.19 4.59 0.59
N ALA A 78 7.00 3.84 1.66
CA ALA A 78 7.39 2.44 1.75
C ALA A 78 6.17 1.68 2.28
N VAL A 79 5.55 0.91 1.38
CA VAL A 79 4.39 0.07 1.70
C VAL A 79 4.84 -1.14 2.55
N PRO A 80 3.93 -1.75 3.33
CA PRO A 80 4.24 -2.97 4.08
C PRO A 80 4.64 -4.11 3.14
N HIS A 81 5.53 -4.99 3.60
CA HIS A 81 5.94 -6.17 2.83
C HIS A 81 4.76 -7.04 2.40
N GLY A 82 4.79 -7.53 1.16
CA GLY A 82 3.72 -8.34 0.58
C GLY A 82 2.50 -7.51 0.18
N CYS A 83 2.66 -6.20 0.03
CA CYS A 83 1.66 -5.30 -0.50
C CYS A 83 2.26 -4.40 -1.57
N TYR A 84 1.44 -3.96 -2.51
CA TYR A 84 1.74 -2.79 -3.34
C TYR A 84 0.79 -1.64 -2.99
N GLY A 85 1.18 -0.42 -3.36
CA GLY A 85 0.34 0.75 -3.20
C GLY A 85 -0.51 0.95 -4.45
N ARG A 86 -1.83 0.70 -4.37
CA ARG A 86 -2.74 1.08 -5.46
C ARG A 86 -3.22 2.51 -5.28
N VAL A 87 -2.92 3.38 -6.25
CA VAL A 87 -3.55 4.69 -6.36
C VAL A 87 -4.91 4.51 -7.03
N ALA A 88 -5.97 4.79 -6.29
CA ALA A 88 -7.35 4.55 -6.69
C ALA A 88 -8.13 5.86 -6.83
N PRO A 89 -9.14 5.92 -7.72
CA PRO A 89 -9.99 7.09 -7.86
C PRO A 89 -10.87 7.31 -6.63
N ARG A 90 -11.23 8.57 -6.39
CA ARG A 90 -12.22 8.96 -5.37
C ARG A 90 -13.59 9.04 -6.04
N SER A 91 -14.58 8.34 -5.48
CA SER A 91 -15.93 8.25 -6.07
C SER A 91 -16.58 9.60 -6.32
N GLY A 92 -16.35 10.58 -5.44
CA GLY A 92 -16.87 11.94 -5.60
C GLY A 92 -16.33 12.67 -6.83
N LEU A 93 -15.05 12.47 -7.18
CA LEU A 93 -14.44 13.07 -8.37
C LEU A 93 -14.89 12.32 -9.63
N ALA A 94 -14.96 10.99 -9.58
CA ALA A 94 -15.46 10.17 -10.69
C ALA A 94 -16.91 10.51 -11.04
N ALA A 95 -17.82 10.53 -10.05
CA ALA A 95 -19.24 10.73 -10.31
C ALA A 95 -19.61 12.17 -10.68
N LYS A 96 -18.93 13.18 -10.11
CA LYS A 96 -19.31 14.60 -10.29
C LYS A 96 -18.51 15.33 -11.36
N LYS A 97 -17.27 14.91 -11.59
CA LYS A 97 -16.30 15.60 -12.45
C LYS A 97 -15.75 14.72 -13.56
N PHE A 98 -16.17 13.46 -13.61
CA PHE A 98 -15.74 12.46 -14.59
C PHE A 98 -14.22 12.26 -14.64
N ILE A 99 -13.62 12.26 -13.44
CA ILE A 99 -12.18 12.06 -13.25
C ILE A 99 -11.88 10.61 -12.88
N ASP A 100 -10.87 10.05 -13.52
CA ASP A 100 -10.35 8.72 -13.21
C ASP A 100 -8.86 8.74 -12.90
N VAL A 101 -8.34 7.65 -12.36
CA VAL A 101 -6.93 7.47 -12.04
C VAL A 101 -6.33 6.38 -12.93
N GLY A 102 -5.26 6.74 -13.65
CA GLY A 102 -4.46 5.82 -14.45
C GLY A 102 -3.23 5.27 -13.73
N ALA A 103 -2.57 4.30 -14.36
CA ALA A 103 -1.39 3.60 -13.86
C ALA A 103 -1.63 3.00 -12.45
N GLY A 104 -1.30 3.76 -11.41
CA GLY A 104 -1.72 3.50 -10.05
C GLY A 104 -1.07 2.29 -9.36
N VAL A 105 -0.11 1.61 -9.97
CA VAL A 105 0.71 0.57 -9.32
C VAL A 105 1.96 1.24 -8.75
N VAL A 106 2.09 1.24 -7.42
CA VAL A 106 3.28 1.73 -6.71
C VAL A 106 3.96 0.54 -6.05
N ASP A 107 5.13 0.19 -6.57
CA ASP A 107 5.89 -0.98 -6.14
C ASP A 107 6.45 -0.85 -4.72
N GLU A 108 6.70 -2.00 -4.08
CA GLU A 108 7.21 -2.07 -2.70
C GLU A 108 8.59 -1.42 -2.54
N ASP A 109 9.41 -1.45 -3.60
CA ASP A 109 10.77 -0.91 -3.66
C ASP A 109 10.84 0.52 -4.22
N TYR A 110 9.71 1.11 -4.64
CA TYR A 110 9.68 2.48 -5.14
C TYR A 110 9.94 3.50 -4.02
N ARG A 111 10.92 4.39 -4.21
CA ARG A 111 11.27 5.48 -3.27
C ARG A 111 11.25 6.87 -3.91
N GLY A 112 10.68 7.00 -5.10
CA GLY A 112 10.55 8.29 -5.77
C GLY A 112 9.35 9.10 -5.26
N ASN A 113 9.09 10.22 -5.94
CA ASN A 113 7.92 11.06 -5.69
C ASN A 113 6.65 10.37 -6.21
N LEU A 114 5.72 10.10 -5.29
CA LEU A 114 4.44 9.48 -5.62
C LEU A 114 3.60 10.42 -6.51
N GLY A 115 3.45 10.02 -7.78
CA GLY A 115 2.60 10.71 -8.75
C GLY A 115 1.22 10.08 -8.86
N VAL A 116 0.20 10.92 -9.05
CA VAL A 116 -1.17 10.49 -9.35
C VAL A 116 -1.47 10.84 -10.80
N VAL A 117 -1.66 9.83 -11.65
CA VAL A 117 -2.07 10.05 -13.05
C VAL A 117 -3.57 10.27 -13.08
N LEU A 118 -4.03 11.50 -13.28
CA LEU A 118 -5.44 11.82 -13.43
C LEU A 118 -5.83 11.88 -14.91
N PHE A 119 -6.95 11.25 -15.25
CA PHE A 119 -7.63 11.41 -16.52
C PHE A 119 -8.88 12.25 -16.33
N ASN A 120 -9.07 13.27 -17.17
CA ASN A 120 -10.30 14.02 -17.23
C ASN A 120 -11.12 13.57 -18.45
N PHE A 121 -12.10 12.70 -18.23
CA PHE A 121 -13.05 12.29 -19.29
C PHE A 121 -14.23 13.27 -19.43
N GLY A 122 -14.28 14.30 -18.57
CA GLY A 122 -15.26 15.36 -18.61
C GLY A 122 -15.09 16.28 -19.82
N LYS A 123 -16.15 17.04 -20.10
CA LYS A 123 -16.17 18.08 -21.14
C LYS A 123 -15.66 19.44 -20.63
N GLU A 124 -15.55 19.59 -19.31
CA GLU A 124 -15.10 20.79 -18.65
C GLU A 124 -13.64 20.63 -18.21
N THR A 125 -12.94 21.76 -18.08
CA THR A 125 -11.60 21.77 -17.49
C THR A 125 -11.69 21.45 -15.99
N PHE A 126 -10.80 20.58 -15.52
CA PHE A 126 -10.71 20.23 -14.11
C PHE A 126 -9.52 20.94 -13.46
N GLU A 127 -9.83 21.81 -12.51
CA GLU A 127 -8.85 22.54 -11.70
C GLU A 127 -8.53 21.73 -10.44
N VAL A 128 -7.25 21.42 -10.26
CA VAL A 128 -6.69 20.86 -9.02
C VAL A 128 -5.94 21.99 -8.32
N LYS A 129 -6.28 22.27 -7.07
CA LYS A 129 -5.50 23.19 -6.23
C LYS A 129 -4.58 22.43 -5.28
N LYS A 130 -3.49 23.06 -4.89
CA LYS A 130 -2.63 22.59 -3.82
C LYS A 130 -3.46 22.29 -2.57
N GLY A 131 -3.30 21.09 -2.01
CA GLY A 131 -4.06 20.60 -0.86
C GLY A 131 -5.38 19.92 -1.21
N ASP A 132 -5.77 19.85 -2.49
CA ASP A 132 -6.93 19.06 -2.88
C ASP A 132 -6.64 17.55 -2.78
N ARG A 133 -7.65 16.81 -2.32
CA ARG A 133 -7.62 15.34 -2.26
C ARG A 133 -7.96 14.77 -3.63
N VAL A 134 -6.97 14.30 -4.36
CA VAL A 134 -7.12 13.90 -5.76
C VAL A 134 -7.30 12.40 -5.97
N ALA A 135 -6.73 11.58 -5.10
CA ALA A 135 -6.81 10.12 -5.18
C ALA A 135 -6.75 9.52 -3.77
N GLN A 136 -6.78 8.19 -3.67
CA GLN A 136 -6.54 7.48 -2.43
C GLN A 136 -5.56 6.32 -2.64
N LEU A 137 -4.66 6.10 -1.69
CA LEU A 137 -3.70 5.01 -1.71
C LEU A 137 -4.23 3.83 -0.90
N VAL A 138 -4.41 2.68 -1.54
CA VAL A 138 -4.82 1.41 -0.91
C VAL A 138 -3.62 0.48 -0.86
N CYS A 139 -3.29 -0.08 0.30
CA CYS A 139 -2.28 -1.14 0.41
C CYS A 139 -2.93 -2.49 0.08
N GLU A 140 -2.70 -2.97 -1.14
CA GLU A 140 -3.28 -4.23 -1.61
C GLU A 140 -2.29 -5.38 -1.42
N ARG A 141 -2.77 -6.45 -0.77
CA ARG A 141 -1.96 -7.64 -0.52
C ARG A 141 -1.75 -8.41 -1.82
N ILE A 142 -0.51 -8.83 -2.04
CA ILE A 142 -0.09 -9.62 -3.20
C ILE A 142 0.80 -10.78 -2.75
N CYS A 143 0.99 -11.73 -3.64
CA CYS A 143 2.07 -12.71 -3.58
C CYS A 143 3.13 -12.37 -4.62
N TYR A 144 4.37 -12.78 -4.36
CA TYR A 144 5.48 -12.72 -5.30
C TYR A 144 5.80 -14.15 -5.76
N PRO A 145 5.03 -14.73 -6.70
CA PRO A 145 5.28 -16.09 -7.18
C PRO A 145 6.42 -16.12 -8.20
N ASP A 146 7.18 -17.22 -8.19
CA ASP A 146 8.08 -17.56 -9.29
C ASP A 146 7.27 -18.12 -10.47
N LEU A 147 7.71 -17.81 -11.69
CA LEU A 147 7.06 -18.30 -12.91
C LEU A 147 7.56 -19.72 -13.24
N VAL A 148 6.63 -20.63 -13.50
CA VAL A 148 6.91 -22.00 -13.94
C VAL A 148 6.15 -22.27 -15.24
N GLU A 149 6.88 -22.43 -16.34
CA GLU A 149 6.31 -22.77 -17.65
C GLU A 149 5.86 -24.24 -17.68
N GLN A 150 4.74 -24.52 -18.36
CA GLN A 150 4.15 -25.86 -18.52
C GLN A 150 3.64 -26.04 -19.95
N GLU A 151 3.65 -27.27 -20.47
CA GLU A 151 3.11 -27.56 -21.81
C GLU A 151 1.60 -27.32 -21.87
N THR A 152 0.86 -27.68 -20.81
CA THR A 152 -0.59 -27.44 -20.68
C THR A 152 -0.99 -27.26 -19.20
N LEU A 153 -2.15 -26.64 -18.97
CA LEU A 153 -2.74 -26.47 -17.63
C LEU A 153 -3.88 -27.47 -17.38
N ASP A 154 -4.28 -27.62 -16.13
CA ASP A 154 -5.43 -28.44 -15.73
C ASP A 154 -6.76 -27.84 -16.22
N LYS A 155 -7.79 -28.70 -16.32
CA LYS A 155 -9.13 -28.28 -16.74
C LYS A 155 -9.93 -27.77 -15.54
N THR A 156 -10.56 -26.61 -15.69
CA THR A 156 -11.47 -26.04 -14.70
C THR A 156 -12.90 -25.98 -15.24
N GLU A 157 -13.88 -25.84 -14.35
CA GLU A 157 -15.30 -25.67 -14.74
C GLU A 157 -15.52 -24.45 -15.66
N ARG A 158 -14.74 -23.38 -15.48
CA ARG A 158 -14.82 -22.18 -16.31
C ARG A 158 -14.19 -22.37 -17.70
N GLY A 159 -13.14 -23.19 -17.80
CA GLY A 159 -12.40 -23.44 -19.05
C GLY A 159 -11.99 -22.13 -19.75
N ALA A 160 -12.30 -22.00 -21.04
CA ALA A 160 -11.99 -20.83 -21.86
C ALA A 160 -13.04 -19.69 -21.78
N GLY A 161 -14.02 -19.76 -20.86
CA GLY A 161 -15.08 -18.75 -20.75
C GLY A 161 -14.60 -17.43 -20.12
N GLY A 162 -14.73 -16.31 -20.84
CA GLY A 162 -14.41 -14.94 -20.38
C GLY A 162 -15.28 -13.88 -21.06
N PHE A 163 -15.04 -12.59 -20.77
CA PHE A 163 -15.68 -11.45 -21.46
C PHE A 163 -17.22 -11.48 -21.51
N GLY A 164 -17.88 -11.69 -20.36
CA GLY A 164 -19.34 -11.78 -20.30
C GLY A 164 -19.90 -13.18 -20.53
N SER A 165 -19.06 -14.22 -20.42
CA SER A 165 -19.46 -15.63 -20.58
C SER A 165 -20.55 -16.12 -19.61
N THR A 166 -20.84 -15.38 -18.54
CA THR A 166 -21.88 -15.72 -17.55
C THR A 166 -23.19 -14.96 -17.75
N GLY A 167 -23.32 -14.15 -18.82
CA GLY A 167 -24.54 -13.42 -19.17
C GLY A 167 -24.68 -12.02 -18.53
N SER A 168 -25.76 -11.34 -18.91
CA SER A 168 -25.97 -9.89 -18.71
C SER A 168 -27.10 -9.53 -17.74
N ASN A 169 -27.68 -10.50 -17.02
CA ASN A 169 -28.93 -10.32 -16.27
C ASN A 169 -28.78 -10.64 -14.78
#